data_AF-A0A1M6JI50-F1
#
_entry.id   AF-A0A1M6JI50-F1
#
_cell.length_a   1.000
_cell.length_b   1.000
_cell.length_c   1.000
_cell.angle_alpha   90.00
_cell.angle_beta   90.00
_cell.angle_gamma   90.00
#
_symmetry.space_group_name_H-M   'P 1'
#
loop_
_entity.id
_entity.type
_entity.pdbx_description
1 polymer ?
#
loop_
_entity_poly.entity_id
_entity_poly.type
_entity_poly.pdbx_seq_one_letter_code
_entity_poly.pdbx_strand_id
1 'polypeptide(L)'
;MLAKLKLIAPLLFLISCIVETSTNTVYVVKNKTMHEVTLTLYDVNYGDSLPQVSESTVHIAVNNVFSQMYGDDTGSQLYRYPFGESTDSVIIIFDGSRKLIHRRNELNSYRNILNRENYVERVSEDNNLTTYTYTYILTEEDYNSAVPLEK
;
A
#
# COMPACT_ATOMS: atom_id res chain seq x y z
N MET A 1 39.25 49.76 0.73
CA MET A 1 39.21 48.37 0.23
C MET A 1 38.04 47.58 0.86
N LEU A 2 36.82 48.15 0.90
CA LEU A 2 35.64 47.54 1.55
C LEU A 2 34.39 47.46 0.66
N ALA A 3 34.48 47.89 -0.61
CA ALA A 3 33.33 47.94 -1.52
C ALA A 3 33.08 46.62 -2.29
N LYS A 4 34.01 45.64 -2.23
CA LYS A 4 33.87 44.36 -2.95
C LYS A 4 33.19 43.24 -2.16
N LEU A 5 32.91 43.45 -0.87
CA LEU A 5 32.37 42.41 0.02
C LEU A 5 30.84 42.47 0.20
N LYS A 6 30.13 43.33 -0.55
CA LYS A 6 28.66 43.49 -0.42
C LYS A 6 27.84 42.75 -1.49
N LEU A 7 28.48 42.11 -2.47
CA LEU A 7 27.77 41.46 -3.59
C LEU A 7 27.62 39.94 -3.47
N ILE A 8 28.23 39.31 -2.45
CA ILE A 8 28.25 37.83 -2.33
C ILE A 8 27.03 37.32 -1.54
N ALA A 9 26.49 38.10 -0.61
CA ALA A 9 25.34 37.72 0.22
C ALA A 9 24.03 37.45 -0.57
N PRO A 10 23.61 38.26 -1.56
CA PRO A 10 22.40 37.95 -2.32
C PRO A 10 22.58 36.80 -3.33
N LEU A 11 23.83 36.46 -3.70
CA LEU A 11 24.12 35.33 -4.58
C LEU A 11 23.93 33.98 -3.86
N LEU A 12 24.22 33.92 -2.55
CA LEU A 12 24.03 32.72 -1.72
C LEU A 12 22.53 32.41 -1.46
N PHE A 13 21.66 33.42 -1.45
CA PHE A 13 20.21 33.22 -1.30
C PHE A 13 19.52 32.66 -2.55
N LEU A 14 20.15 32.76 -3.73
CA LEU A 14 19.60 32.25 -4.99
C LEU A 14 19.99 30.79 -5.30
N ILE A 15 20.91 30.20 -4.53
CA ILE A 15 21.45 28.85 -4.78
C ILE A 15 20.71 27.78 -3.96
N SER A 16 19.85 28.18 -3.02
CA SER A 16 19.10 27.28 -2.15
C SER A 16 17.67 27.01 -2.64
N CYS A 17 17.49 26.71 -3.94
CA CYS A 17 16.30 25.96 -4.36
C CYS A 17 16.59 24.48 -4.12
N ILE A 18 16.48 24.04 -2.87
CA ILE A 18 16.39 22.60 -2.58
C ILE A 18 15.05 22.17 -3.18
N VAL A 19 15.14 21.37 -4.23
CA VAL A 19 13.97 20.79 -4.86
C VAL A 19 13.57 19.61 -3.99
N GLU A 20 12.55 19.80 -3.16
CA GLU A 20 11.97 18.73 -2.35
C GLU A 20 11.44 17.64 -3.29
N THR A 21 11.88 16.40 -3.04
CA THR A 21 11.43 15.23 -3.79
C THR A 21 10.46 14.47 -2.92
N SER A 22 9.29 14.15 -3.45
CA SER A 22 8.26 13.40 -2.75
C SER A 22 8.13 12.02 -3.39
N THR A 23 7.75 11.05 -2.57
CA THR A 23 7.44 9.70 -3.06
C THR A 23 6.06 9.29 -2.58
N ASN A 24 5.26 8.76 -3.50
CA ASN A 24 3.99 8.11 -3.21
C ASN A 24 4.10 6.61 -3.45
N THR A 25 3.51 5.83 -2.56
CA THR A 25 3.25 4.40 -2.74
C THR A 25 1.75 4.17 -2.74
N VAL A 26 1.22 3.62 -3.82
CA VAL A 26 -0.20 3.33 -3.99
C VAL A 26 -0.39 1.82 -4.11
N TYR A 27 -1.17 1.23 -3.22
CA TYR A 27 -1.65 -0.14 -3.33
C TYR A 27 -3.06 -0.15 -3.87
N VAL A 28 -3.28 -0.91 -4.94
CA VAL A 28 -4.54 -1.02 -5.66
C VAL A 28 -4.99 -2.48 -5.65
N VAL A 29 -6.23 -2.72 -5.23
CA VAL A 29 -6.89 -4.02 -5.30
C VAL A 29 -8.06 -3.92 -6.27
N LYS A 30 -8.02 -4.71 -7.34
CA LYS A 30 -9.09 -4.76 -8.34
C LYS A 30 -9.90 -6.03 -8.17
N ASN A 31 -11.21 -5.92 -8.04
CA ASN A 31 -12.09 -7.06 -8.09
C ASN A 31 -12.43 -7.38 -9.55
N LYS A 32 -11.81 -8.42 -10.12
CA LYS A 32 -12.12 -8.94 -11.46
C LYS A 32 -12.87 -10.28 -11.41
N THR A 33 -13.40 -10.62 -10.26
CA THR A 33 -14.32 -11.75 -10.09
C THR A 33 -15.74 -11.33 -10.45
N MET A 34 -16.64 -12.31 -10.57
CA MET A 34 -18.09 -12.13 -10.65
C MET A 34 -18.76 -12.05 -9.27
N HIS A 35 -17.95 -12.02 -8.21
CA HIS A 35 -18.37 -12.09 -6.83
C HIS A 35 -18.10 -10.77 -6.11
N GLU A 36 -18.97 -10.42 -5.18
CA GLU A 36 -18.76 -9.30 -4.28
C GLU A 36 -17.66 -9.66 -3.27
N VAL A 37 -16.71 -8.74 -3.04
CA VAL A 37 -15.56 -9.01 -2.17
C VAL A 37 -15.62 -8.14 -0.93
N THR A 38 -15.37 -8.76 0.23
CA THR A 38 -15.06 -8.06 1.47
C THR A 38 -13.68 -8.45 1.94
N LEU A 39 -12.79 -7.48 2.09
CA LEU A 39 -11.49 -7.65 2.74
C LEU A 39 -11.67 -7.31 4.22
N THR A 40 -11.20 -8.18 5.10
CA THR A 40 -11.08 -7.92 6.53
C THR A 40 -9.61 -7.91 6.88
N LEU A 41 -9.08 -6.75 7.25
CA LEU A 41 -7.69 -6.51 7.60
C LEU A 41 -7.56 -6.57 9.12
N TYR A 42 -6.66 -7.42 9.62
CA TYR A 42 -6.35 -7.49 11.04
C TYR A 42 -4.98 -6.87 11.28
N ASP A 43 -4.97 -5.87 12.15
CA ASP A 43 -3.78 -5.16 12.59
C ASP A 43 -3.43 -5.58 14.01
N VAL A 44 -2.19 -6.00 14.23
CA VAL A 44 -1.67 -6.32 15.56
C VAL A 44 -0.59 -5.32 15.93
N ASN A 45 -0.90 -4.45 16.90
CA ASN A 45 0.03 -3.47 17.42
C ASN A 45 0.64 -3.98 18.74
N TYR A 46 1.93 -4.28 18.70
CA TYR A 46 2.74 -4.61 19.88
C TYR A 46 3.29 -3.31 20.49
N GLY A 47 2.42 -2.54 21.15
CA GLY A 47 2.85 -1.38 21.95
C GLY A 47 3.50 -1.80 23.28
N ASP A 48 3.97 -0.81 24.04
CA ASP A 48 4.59 -1.01 25.38
C ASP A 48 3.61 -1.59 26.42
N SER A 49 2.31 -1.54 26.13
CA SER A 49 1.25 -2.22 26.86
C SER A 49 0.57 -3.25 25.96
N LEU A 50 0.00 -4.31 26.57
CA LEU A 50 -0.68 -5.47 25.96
C LEU A 50 -1.07 -5.35 24.47
N PRO A 51 -0.85 -6.40 23.65
CA PRO A 51 -1.16 -6.36 22.21
C PRO A 51 -2.58 -5.84 21.94
N GLN A 52 -2.69 -4.81 21.10
CA GLN A 52 -3.98 -4.33 20.61
C GLN A 52 -4.23 -4.91 19.22
N VAL A 53 -5.43 -5.47 19.05
CA VAL A 53 -5.92 -5.95 17.77
C VAL A 53 -6.97 -4.97 17.27
N SER A 54 -6.78 -4.44 16.07
CA SER A 54 -7.81 -3.67 15.36
C SER A 54 -8.20 -4.36 14.07
N GLU A 55 -9.46 -4.20 13.68
CA GLU A 55 -10.03 -4.77 12.47
C GLU A 55 -10.56 -3.63 11.60
N SER A 56 -10.28 -3.71 10.29
CA SER A 56 -10.92 -2.84 9.30
C SER A 56 -11.45 -3.65 8.13
N THR A 57 -12.64 -3.27 7.66
CA THR A 57 -13.33 -3.96 6.57
C THR A 57 -13.45 -3.07 5.34
N VAL A 58 -13.12 -3.61 4.17
CA VAL A 58 -13.23 -2.94 2.89
C VAL A 58 -14.11 -3.76 1.96
N HIS A 59 -15.17 -3.16 1.44
CA HIS A 59 -16.04 -3.79 0.45
C HIS A 59 -15.65 -3.34 -0.97
N ILE A 60 -15.49 -4.29 -1.88
CA ILE A 60 -15.09 -4.05 -3.27
C ILE A 60 -16.08 -4.77 -4.20
N ALA A 61 -16.98 -3.99 -4.81
CA ALA A 61 -17.97 -4.55 -5.72
C ALA A 61 -17.36 -5.14 -6.99
N VAL A 62 -18.14 -5.94 -7.71
CA VAL A 62 -17.73 -6.51 -9.00
C VAL A 62 -17.22 -5.42 -9.94
N ASN A 63 -16.04 -5.64 -10.54
CA ASN A 63 -15.34 -4.70 -11.42
C ASN A 63 -14.93 -3.35 -10.79
N ASN A 64 -15.04 -3.19 -9.47
CA ASN A 64 -14.56 -2.01 -8.76
C ASN A 64 -13.12 -2.19 -8.24
N VAL A 65 -12.62 -1.08 -7.70
CA VAL A 65 -11.24 -0.94 -7.24
C VAL A 65 -11.25 -0.31 -5.86
N PHE A 66 -10.42 -0.87 -4.97
CA PHE A 66 -9.98 -0.22 -3.76
C PHE A 66 -8.54 0.26 -3.96
N SER A 67 -8.21 1.44 -3.45
CA SER A 67 -6.83 1.91 -3.40
C SER A 67 -6.52 2.63 -2.12
N GLN A 68 -5.29 2.45 -1.65
CA GLN A 68 -4.73 3.13 -0.50
C GLN A 68 -3.40 3.75 -0.91
N MET A 69 -3.19 5.01 -0.52
CA MET A 69 -1.99 5.77 -0.85
C MET A 69 -1.25 6.16 0.43
N TYR A 70 0.07 6.10 0.34
CA TYR A 70 1.01 6.54 1.35
C TYR A 70 1.99 7.53 0.72
N GLY A 71 2.25 8.66 1.37
CA GLY A 71 3.14 9.72 0.87
C GLY A 71 4.20 10.12 1.90
N ASP A 72 5.37 10.51 1.40
CA ASP A 72 6.54 10.94 2.19
C ASP A 72 7.32 11.98 1.42
N ASP A 73 7.82 12.93 2.18
CA ASP A 73 8.50 14.12 1.74
C ASP A 73 10.04 13.93 1.74
N THR A 74 10.53 12.74 2.10
CA THR A 74 11.97 12.42 2.08
C THR A 74 12.52 11.94 0.73
N GLY A 75 11.65 11.66 -0.25
CA GLY A 75 12.04 11.13 -1.56
C GLY A 75 12.53 9.67 -1.56
N SER A 76 12.34 8.94 -0.45
CA SER A 76 12.71 7.54 -0.31
C SER A 76 11.54 6.58 -0.57
N GLN A 77 11.84 5.35 -1.00
CA GLN A 77 10.81 4.34 -1.24
C GLN A 77 10.16 3.97 0.11
N LEU A 78 8.86 4.24 0.21
CA LEU A 78 8.23 4.56 1.49
C LEU A 78 7.64 3.36 2.23
N TYR A 79 6.92 2.49 1.51
CA TYR A 79 6.18 1.40 2.15
C TYR A 79 6.39 0.10 1.41
N ARG A 80 6.88 -0.90 2.17
CA ARG A 80 7.15 -2.24 1.66
C ARG A 80 5.89 -3.11 1.70
N TYR A 81 4.92 -2.78 2.53
CA TYR A 81 3.84 -3.68 2.91
C TYR A 81 2.46 -3.15 2.48
N PRO A 82 1.69 -3.93 1.70
CA PRO A 82 0.28 -3.67 1.49
C PRO A 82 -0.45 -3.52 2.82
N PHE A 83 -1.36 -2.53 2.91
CA PHE A 83 -2.21 -2.26 4.08
C PHE A 83 -1.51 -1.75 5.35
N GLY A 84 -0.18 -1.57 5.34
CA GLY A 84 0.59 -1.02 6.46
C GLY A 84 1.46 -2.06 7.16
N GLU A 85 2.28 -1.63 8.12
CA GLU A 85 3.21 -2.53 8.82
C GLU A 85 2.52 -3.42 9.85
N SER A 86 1.44 -2.93 10.46
CA SER A 86 0.69 -3.61 11.51
C SER A 86 -0.20 -4.75 11.00
N THR A 87 -0.54 -4.76 9.71
CA THR A 87 -1.50 -5.73 9.17
C THR A 87 -0.86 -7.12 9.08
N ASP A 88 -1.20 -8.01 9.99
CA ASP A 88 -0.60 -9.34 10.04
C ASP A 88 -1.34 -10.35 9.16
N SER A 89 -2.63 -10.12 8.93
CA SER A 89 -3.49 -11.05 8.23
C SER A 89 -4.66 -10.34 7.52
N VAL A 90 -5.07 -10.93 6.40
CA VAL A 90 -6.22 -10.50 5.60
C VAL A 90 -7.11 -11.69 5.33
N ILE A 91 -8.40 -11.52 5.58
CA ILE A 91 -9.44 -12.46 5.15
C ILE A 91 -10.19 -11.84 3.98
N ILE A 92 -10.21 -12.55 2.87
CA ILE A 92 -10.97 -12.19 1.67
C ILE A 92 -12.23 -13.04 1.67
N ILE A 93 -13.39 -12.40 1.71
CA ILE A 93 -14.70 -13.07 1.72
C ILE A 93 -15.41 -12.76 0.41
N PHE A 94 -15.83 -13.81 -0.29
CA PHE A 94 -16.59 -13.73 -1.54
C PHE A 94 -18.07 -14.04 -1.28
N ASP A 95 -18.97 -13.12 -1.62
CA ASP A 95 -20.43 -13.21 -1.45
C ASP A 95 -20.90 -13.63 -0.04
N GLY A 96 -20.07 -13.42 0.98
CA GLY A 96 -20.34 -13.93 2.34
C GLY A 96 -20.34 -15.46 2.46
N SER A 97 -19.85 -16.20 1.45
CA SER A 97 -20.01 -17.66 1.37
C SER A 97 -18.69 -18.43 1.36
N ARG A 98 -17.62 -17.84 0.84
CA ARG A 98 -16.28 -18.45 0.78
C ARG A 98 -15.23 -17.49 1.30
N LYS A 99 -14.17 -18.01 1.90
CA LYS A 99 -13.07 -17.24 2.45
C LYS A 99 -11.70 -17.73 1.96
N LEU A 100 -10.80 -16.78 1.73
CA LEU A 100 -9.38 -17.00 1.55
C LEU A 100 -8.65 -16.24 2.67
N ILE A 101 -7.71 -16.91 3.34
CA ILE A 101 -6.96 -16.33 4.46
C ILE A 101 -5.52 -16.17 4.01
N HIS A 102 -4.98 -14.97 4.21
CA HIS A 102 -3.60 -14.65 3.96
C HIS A 102 -2.95 -14.15 5.24
N ARG A 103 -1.76 -14.66 5.54
CA ARG A 103 -0.93 -14.17 6.64
C ARG A 103 0.39 -13.63 6.12
N ARG A 104 0.94 -12.63 6.80
CA ARG A 104 2.21 -11.99 6.44
C ARG A 104 3.40 -12.96 6.44
N ASN A 105 3.39 -13.96 7.32
CA ASN A 105 4.44 -14.97 7.41
C ASN A 105 4.31 -16.11 6.38
N GLU A 106 3.24 -16.16 5.59
CA GLU A 106 3.01 -17.15 4.54
C GLU A 106 3.54 -16.64 3.17
N LEU A 107 4.82 -16.25 3.13
CA LEU A 107 5.42 -15.61 1.96
C LEU A 107 5.51 -16.52 0.72
N ASN A 108 5.50 -17.85 0.92
CA ASN A 108 5.53 -18.83 -0.17
C ASN A 108 4.17 -19.02 -0.88
N SER A 109 3.12 -18.31 -0.44
CA SER A 109 1.81 -18.38 -1.10
C SER A 109 1.80 -17.53 -2.37
N TYR A 110 1.57 -18.21 -3.51
CA TYR A 110 1.62 -17.69 -4.88
C TYR A 110 0.68 -16.49 -5.14
N ARG A 111 -0.32 -16.26 -4.28
CA ARG A 111 -1.33 -15.20 -4.41
C ARG A 111 -1.65 -14.53 -3.07
N ASN A 112 -0.66 -14.40 -2.20
CA ASN A 112 -0.80 -13.68 -0.94
C ASN A 112 -0.91 -12.16 -1.16
N ILE A 113 -2.07 -11.57 -0.86
CA ILE A 113 -2.32 -10.12 -0.98
C ILE A 113 -1.47 -9.26 -0.02
N LEU A 114 -0.85 -9.85 1.00
CA LEU A 114 0.11 -9.16 1.88
C LEU A 114 1.55 -9.20 1.35
N ASN A 115 1.82 -10.00 0.32
CA ASN A 115 3.13 -10.04 -0.33
C ASN A 115 3.16 -9.10 -1.53
N ARG A 116 3.94 -8.02 -1.43
CA ARG A 116 4.14 -7.04 -2.51
C ARG A 116 4.63 -7.68 -3.82
N GLU A 117 5.37 -8.78 -3.76
CA GLU A 117 5.88 -9.48 -4.95
C GLU A 117 4.75 -10.08 -5.81
N ASN A 118 3.56 -10.27 -5.24
CA ASN A 118 2.37 -10.74 -5.96
C ASN A 118 1.59 -9.59 -6.66
N TYR A 119 2.10 -8.36 -6.60
CA TYR A 119 1.51 -7.19 -7.26
C TYR A 119 2.25 -6.86 -8.56
N VAL A 120 1.52 -6.32 -9.53
CA VAL A 120 2.13 -5.69 -10.71
C VAL A 120 2.53 -4.26 -10.36
N GLU A 121 3.83 -3.98 -10.37
CA GLU A 121 4.39 -2.66 -10.14
C GLU A 121 4.35 -1.78 -11.40
N ARG A 122 4.06 -0.49 -11.20
CA ARG A 122 4.22 0.58 -12.19
C ARG A 122 4.79 1.80 -11.51
N VAL A 123 5.73 2.47 -12.18
CA VAL A 123 6.35 3.69 -11.69
C VAL A 123 6.00 4.84 -12.61
N SER A 124 5.62 5.98 -12.04
CA SER A 124 5.43 7.23 -12.77
C SER A 124 6.15 8.37 -12.06
N GLU A 125 6.76 9.25 -12.84
CA GLU A 125 7.49 10.41 -12.35
C GLU A 125 6.84 11.68 -12.93
N ASP A 126 6.49 12.63 -12.06
CA ASP A 126 5.96 13.94 -12.44
C ASP A 126 6.55 15.00 -11.50
N ASN A 127 7.30 15.96 -12.04
CA ASN A 127 7.80 17.15 -11.33
C ASN A 127 8.16 16.94 -9.84
N ASN A 128 9.25 16.22 -9.58
CA ASN A 128 9.79 15.90 -8.25
C ASN A 128 8.93 14.96 -7.39
N LEU A 129 7.87 14.38 -7.96
CA LEU A 129 7.10 13.31 -7.34
C LEU A 129 7.33 11.99 -8.09
N THR A 130 7.79 10.97 -7.37
CA THR A 130 7.81 9.59 -7.85
C THR A 130 6.64 8.82 -7.25
N THR A 131 5.80 8.20 -8.08
CA THR A 131 4.68 7.36 -7.61
C THR A 131 4.91 5.91 -8.01
N TYR A 132 5.02 5.04 -7.01
CA TYR A 132 5.01 3.58 -7.16
C TYR A 132 3.59 3.07 -6.99
N THR A 133 3.03 2.45 -8.02
CA THR A 133 1.69 1.84 -8.00
C THR A 133 1.82 0.32 -8.05
N TYR A 134 1.35 -0.36 -7.01
CA TYR A 134 1.28 -1.81 -6.93
C TYR A 134 -0.18 -2.24 -7.14
N THR A 135 -0.45 -3.03 -8.18
CA THR A 135 -1.80 -3.54 -8.46
C THR A 135 -1.92 -5.05 -8.21
N TYR A 136 -2.81 -5.44 -7.30
CA TYR A 136 -3.29 -6.81 -7.12
C TYR A 136 -4.65 -6.97 -7.78
N ILE A 137 -4.85 -8.10 -8.46
CA ILE A 137 -6.10 -8.39 -9.17
C ILE A 137 -6.68 -9.67 -8.59
N LEU A 138 -7.83 -9.56 -7.94
CA LEU A 138 -8.64 -10.69 -7.51
C LEU A 138 -9.28 -11.33 -8.74
N THR A 139 -9.07 -12.63 -8.93
CA THR A 139 -9.54 -13.41 -10.07
C THR A 139 -10.45 -14.56 -9.62
N GLU A 140 -11.09 -15.21 -10.58
CA GLU A 140 -11.86 -16.44 -10.33
C GLU A 140 -11.00 -17.56 -9.74
N GLU A 141 -9.68 -17.54 -9.94
CA GLU A 141 -8.76 -18.49 -9.29
C GLU A 141 -8.74 -18.29 -7.76
N ASP A 142 -8.76 -17.04 -7.30
CA ASP A 142 -8.84 -16.70 -5.87
C ASP A 142 -10.17 -17.18 -5.28
N TYR A 143 -11.28 -16.97 -5.99
CA TYR A 143 -12.59 -17.48 -5.58
C TYR A 143 -12.61 -19.01 -5.53
N ASN A 144 -12.09 -19.67 -6.56
CA ASN A 144 -12.13 -21.13 -6.66
C ASN A 144 -11.24 -21.83 -5.64
N SER A 145 -10.14 -21.19 -5.23
CA SER A 145 -9.27 -21.67 -4.14
C SER A 145 -9.79 -21.35 -2.73
N ALA A 146 -10.77 -20.46 -2.59
CA ALA A 146 -11.37 -20.12 -1.31
C ALA A 146 -12.17 -21.31 -0.72
N VAL A 147 -12.11 -21.46 0.61
CA VAL A 147 -12.86 -22.50 1.34
C VAL A 147 -14.23 -21.99 1.77
N PRO A 148 -15.25 -22.85 1.97
CA PRO A 148 -16.53 -22.42 2.52
C PRO A 148 -16.38 -21.67 3.85
N LEU A 149 -17.19 -20.64 4.05
CA LEU A 149 -17.30 -19.95 5.33
C LEU A 149 -18.12 -20.84 6.28
N GLU A 150 -17.47 -21.41 7.30
CA GLU A 150 -18.16 -22.15 8.37
C GLU A 150 -19.12 -21.21 9.11
N LYS A 151 -20.35 -21.68 9.33
CA LYS A 151 -21.42 -20.94 10.02
C LYS A 151 -21.37 -21.14 11.52
#